data_AF-A0A7S0NAZ7-F1
#
_entry.id   AF-A0A7S0NAZ7-F1
#
_cell.length_a   1.000
_cell.length_b   1.000
_cell.length_c   1.000
_cell.angle_alpha   90.00
_cell.angle_beta   90.00
_cell.angle_gamma   90.00
#
_symmetry.space_group_name_H-M   'P 1'
#
loop_
_entity.id
_entity.type
_entity.pdbx_description
1 polymer ?
#
loop_
_entity_poly.entity_id
_entity_poly.type
_entity_poly.pdbx_seq_one_letter_code
_entity_poly.pdbx_strand_id
1 'polypeptide(L)'
;VAEVWWMGGALKVPGNVIQEGHDGTAEWNAYWDPPAAGEVWNSSVPLVMVPLDATNSVPVTTALVYSFGPQSQYTFSALAGSMWAQVVTWQLDNKNAGFEYFAWDALTAACSLKPDL
;
A
#
# COMPACT_ATOMS: atom_id res chain seq x y z
N VAL A 1 16.15 -14.76 10.63
CA VAL A 1 14.83 -14.18 10.29
C VAL A 1 13.89 -15.33 10.03
N ALA A 2 12.69 -15.34 10.63
CA ALA A 2 11.73 -16.43 10.45
C ALA A 2 10.99 -16.31 9.12
N GLU A 3 10.58 -15.10 8.76
CA GLU A 3 9.84 -14.75 7.55
C GLU A 3 9.93 -13.24 7.32
N VAL A 4 9.76 -12.80 6.08
CA VAL A 4 9.61 -11.40 5.68
C VAL A 4 8.24 -11.23 5.04
N TRP A 5 7.47 -10.25 5.53
CA TRP A 5 6.26 -9.76 4.87
C TRP A 5 6.60 -8.44 4.21
N TRP A 6 6.43 -8.36 2.89
CA TRP A 6 6.85 -7.22 2.10
C TRP A 6 5.72 -6.69 1.24
N MET A 7 5.40 -5.41 1.43
CA MET A 7 4.57 -4.65 0.50
C MET A 7 5.42 -4.29 -0.70
N GLY A 8 5.13 -4.87 -1.85
CA GLY A 8 5.84 -4.50 -3.07
C GLY A 8 5.54 -5.39 -4.25
N GLY A 9 5.88 -4.88 -5.44
CA GLY A 9 5.69 -5.57 -6.71
C GLY A 9 4.28 -5.46 -7.30
N ALA A 10 4.21 -5.75 -8.61
CA ALA A 10 3.00 -5.80 -9.42
C ALA A 10 3.14 -6.96 -10.40
N LEU A 11 2.33 -8.01 -10.27
CA LEU A 11 2.54 -9.28 -10.97
C LEU A 11 1.64 -9.42 -12.20
N LYS A 12 0.34 -9.13 -12.05
CA LYS A 12 -0.67 -9.27 -13.11
C LYS A 12 -1.43 -7.97 -13.35
N VAL A 13 -1.05 -6.90 -12.67
CA VAL A 13 -1.60 -5.55 -12.81
C VAL A 13 -0.50 -4.59 -13.25
N PRO A 14 -0.85 -3.43 -13.84
CA PRO A 14 0.13 -2.36 -14.06
C PRO A 14 0.80 -1.93 -12.75
N GLY A 15 2.03 -1.42 -12.87
CA GLY A 15 2.75 -0.79 -11.79
C GLY A 15 2.18 0.58 -11.42
N ASN A 16 2.73 1.19 -10.36
CA ASN A 16 2.36 2.53 -9.91
C ASN A 16 3.49 3.57 -10.07
N VAL A 17 4.62 3.18 -10.69
CA VAL A 17 5.72 4.09 -11.03
C VAL A 17 5.46 4.73 -12.39
N ILE A 18 4.93 5.94 -12.36
CA ILE A 18 4.72 6.79 -13.55
C ILE A 18 5.79 7.88 -13.56
N GLN A 19 6.98 7.54 -14.03
CA GLN A 19 8.10 8.48 -14.19
C GLN A 19 8.65 8.45 -15.63
N GLU A 20 9.27 9.56 -16.04
CA GLU A 20 10.01 9.61 -17.30
C GLU A 20 11.11 8.54 -17.31
N GLY A 21 11.18 7.77 -18.40
CA GLY A 21 12.13 6.66 -18.52
C GLY A 21 11.70 5.35 -17.85
N HIS A 22 10.51 5.29 -17.24
CA HIS A 22 9.90 4.06 -16.74
C HIS A 22 8.67 3.68 -17.58
N ASP A 23 8.43 2.39 -17.82
CA ASP A 23 7.35 1.89 -18.68
C ASP A 23 6.01 1.66 -17.94
N GLY A 24 5.93 2.08 -16.69
CA GLY A 24 4.75 1.88 -15.83
C GLY A 24 4.55 0.47 -15.29
N THR A 25 5.52 -0.45 -15.43
CA THR A 25 5.35 -1.85 -14.95
C THR A 25 5.80 -2.09 -13.51
N ALA A 26 6.55 -1.16 -12.90
CA ALA A 26 7.12 -1.33 -11.58
C ALA A 26 6.24 -0.76 -10.48
N GLU A 27 6.39 -1.34 -9.30
CA GLU A 27 5.86 -0.82 -8.04
C GLU A 27 6.97 -0.02 -7.31
N TRP A 28 6.60 1.07 -6.63
CA TRP A 28 7.53 2.03 -6.02
C TRP A 28 8.58 1.41 -5.09
N ASN A 29 8.21 0.52 -4.17
CA ASN A 29 9.15 -0.09 -3.22
C ASN A 29 10.20 -0.94 -3.94
N ALA A 30 9.80 -1.68 -4.99
CA ALA A 30 10.74 -2.42 -5.83
C ALA A 30 11.60 -1.50 -6.72
N TYR A 31 11.02 -0.41 -7.23
CA TYR A 31 11.68 0.57 -8.09
C TYR A 31 12.74 1.40 -7.35
N TRP A 32 12.55 1.64 -6.05
CA TRP A 32 13.44 2.49 -5.26
C TRP A 32 14.87 1.93 -5.15
N ASP A 33 15.00 0.61 -4.97
CA ASP A 33 16.28 -0.11 -5.01
C ASP A 33 16.10 -1.53 -5.58
N PRO A 34 16.10 -1.68 -6.93
CA PRO A 34 15.89 -2.97 -7.58
C PRO A 34 16.97 -4.02 -7.23
N PRO A 35 18.27 -3.68 -7.12
CA PRO A 35 19.26 -4.62 -6.63
C PRO A 35 18.95 -5.19 -5.23
N ALA A 36 18.59 -4.34 -4.27
CA ALA A 36 18.24 -4.81 -2.92
C ALA A 36 16.99 -5.70 -2.91
N ALA A 37 15.95 -5.33 -3.67
CA ALA A 37 14.77 -6.18 -3.85
C ALA A 37 15.15 -7.55 -4.45
N GLY A 38 16.05 -7.56 -5.42
CA GLY A 38 16.60 -8.78 -6.03
C GLY A 38 17.41 -9.65 -5.07
N GLU A 39 18.19 -9.05 -4.17
CA GLU A 39 18.92 -9.79 -3.13
C GLU A 39 17.98 -10.51 -2.16
N VAL A 40 16.95 -9.82 -1.67
CA VAL A 40 15.94 -10.41 -0.77
C VAL A 40 15.18 -11.52 -1.49
N TRP A 41 14.79 -11.29 -2.75
CA TRP A 41 14.08 -12.26 -3.57
C TRP A 41 14.85 -13.58 -3.75
N ASN A 42 16.16 -13.47 -4.01
CA ASN A 42 17.02 -14.63 -4.24
C ASN A 42 17.59 -15.22 -2.95
N SER A 43 17.21 -14.68 -1.78
CA SER A 43 17.64 -15.19 -0.49
C SER A 43 16.91 -16.50 -0.13
N SER A 44 17.41 -17.18 0.90
CA SER A 44 16.76 -18.36 1.50
C SER A 44 15.73 -18.00 2.57
N VAL A 45 15.46 -16.71 2.81
CA VAL A 45 14.49 -16.27 3.82
C VAL A 45 13.07 -16.43 3.25
N PRO A 46 12.14 -17.07 3.97
CA PRO A 46 10.74 -17.11 3.55
C PRO A 46 10.19 -15.70 3.33
N LEU A 47 9.60 -15.46 2.17
CA LEU A 47 9.10 -14.17 1.75
C LEU A 47 7.62 -14.28 1.37
N VAL A 48 6.78 -13.51 2.04
CA VAL A 48 5.39 -13.27 1.65
C VAL A 48 5.29 -11.87 1.08
N MET A 49 4.89 -11.81 -0.18
CA MET A 49 4.66 -10.55 -0.89
C MET A 49 3.19 -10.15 -0.80
N VAL A 50 2.95 -8.87 -0.60
CA VAL A 50 1.65 -8.22 -0.70
C VAL A 50 1.71 -7.20 -1.84
N PRO A 51 1.47 -7.63 -3.10
CA PRO A 51 1.65 -6.81 -4.29
C PRO A 51 0.50 -5.84 -4.56
N LEU A 52 0.64 -5.02 -5.60
CA LEU A 52 -0.45 -4.23 -6.18
C LEU A 52 -1.67 -5.08 -6.55
N ASP A 53 -1.47 -6.33 -6.97
CA ASP A 53 -2.56 -7.26 -7.26
C ASP A 53 -3.52 -7.44 -6.07
N ALA A 54 -2.98 -7.47 -4.85
CA ALA A 54 -3.78 -7.60 -3.62
C ALA A 54 -4.24 -6.23 -3.11
N THR A 55 -3.31 -5.27 -3.05
CA THR A 55 -3.56 -3.97 -2.40
C THR A 55 -4.49 -3.05 -3.19
N ASN A 56 -4.65 -3.26 -4.50
CA ASN A 56 -5.67 -2.57 -5.29
C ASN A 56 -7.11 -2.86 -4.81
N SER A 57 -7.32 -3.89 -3.98
CA SER A 57 -8.63 -4.20 -3.38
C SER A 57 -8.98 -3.35 -2.15
N VAL A 58 -8.04 -2.56 -1.61
CA VAL A 58 -8.23 -1.77 -0.37
C VAL A 58 -8.04 -0.26 -0.58
N PRO A 59 -8.85 0.38 -1.45
CA PRO A 59 -8.75 1.83 -1.67
C PRO A 59 -9.10 2.61 -0.41
N VAL A 60 -8.33 3.66 -0.12
CA VAL A 60 -8.64 4.60 0.95
C VAL A 60 -9.64 5.61 0.42
N THR A 61 -10.91 5.44 0.76
CA THR A 61 -12.01 6.27 0.24
C THR A 61 -12.46 7.33 1.24
N THR A 62 -13.15 8.36 0.74
CA THR A 62 -13.82 9.35 1.61
C THR A 62 -14.84 8.68 2.55
N ALA A 63 -15.54 7.65 2.08
CA ALA A 63 -16.49 6.89 2.91
C ALA A 63 -15.78 6.18 4.08
N LEU A 64 -14.62 5.57 3.82
CA LEU A 64 -13.79 4.97 4.86
C LEU A 64 -13.34 6.03 5.88
N VAL A 65 -12.83 7.18 5.43
CA VAL A 65 -12.39 8.27 6.32
C VAL A 65 -13.55 8.78 7.18
N TYR A 66 -14.75 8.98 6.61
CA TYR A 66 -15.92 9.44 7.36
C TYR A 66 -16.43 8.41 8.39
N SER A 67 -16.17 7.12 8.18
CA SER A 67 -16.52 6.07 9.14
C SER A 67 -15.79 6.19 10.49
N PHE A 68 -14.67 6.94 10.54
CA PHE A 68 -13.93 7.21 11.78
C PHE A 68 -14.56 8.31 12.63
N GLY A 69 -15.39 9.19 12.07
CA GLY A 69 -16.01 10.31 12.80
C GLY A 69 -16.80 9.87 14.04
N PRO A 70 -17.73 8.91 13.94
CA PRO A 70 -18.45 8.34 15.08
C PRO A 70 -17.58 7.59 16.10
N GLN A 71 -16.32 7.31 15.75
CA GLN A 71 -15.35 6.60 16.57
C GLN A 71 -14.26 7.53 17.12
N SER A 72 -14.41 8.84 16.96
CA SER A 72 -13.39 9.84 17.31
C SER A 72 -13.02 9.88 18.80
N GLN A 73 -13.88 9.35 19.68
CA GLN A 73 -13.53 9.15 21.10
C GLN A 73 -12.40 8.12 21.32
N TYR A 74 -12.15 7.22 20.37
CA TYR A 74 -11.09 6.22 20.48
C TYR A 74 -9.80 6.73 19.84
N THR A 75 -8.72 6.80 20.63
CA THR A 75 -7.44 7.39 20.21
C THR A 75 -6.90 6.81 18.89
N PHE A 76 -6.95 5.49 18.72
CA PHE A 76 -6.45 4.86 17.50
C PHE A 76 -7.37 5.05 16.29
N SER A 77 -8.68 5.15 16.50
CA SER A 77 -9.62 5.51 15.44
C SER A 77 -9.42 6.96 14.99
N ALA A 78 -9.21 7.88 15.93
CA ALA A 78 -8.89 9.27 15.63
C ALA A 78 -7.55 9.40 14.88
N LEU A 79 -6.53 8.62 15.26
CA LEU A 79 -5.24 8.58 14.57
C LEU A 79 -5.37 8.05 13.14
N ALA A 80 -5.97 6.86 12.97
CA ALA A 80 -6.13 6.25 11.64
C ALA A 80 -6.95 7.13 10.70
N GLY A 81 -8.07 7.67 11.19
CA GLY A 81 -8.88 8.62 10.44
C GLY A 81 -8.10 9.87 10.03
N SER A 82 -7.26 10.41 10.91
CA SER A 82 -6.44 11.59 10.63
C SER A 82 -5.34 11.32 9.59
N MET A 83 -4.67 10.17 9.65
CA MET A 83 -3.65 9.77 8.68
C MET A 83 -4.24 9.66 7.28
N TRP A 84 -5.36 8.95 7.13
CA TRP A 84 -6.01 8.75 5.83
C TRP A 84 -6.75 9.99 5.33
N ALA A 85 -7.26 10.85 6.22
CA ALA A 85 -7.91 12.11 5.82
C ALA A 85 -6.97 13.03 5.04
N GLN A 86 -5.68 13.11 5.41
CA GLN A 86 -4.71 13.95 4.71
C GLN A 86 -4.56 13.53 3.24
N VAL A 87 -4.45 12.22 3.01
CA VAL A 87 -4.26 11.69 1.67
C VAL A 87 -5.52 11.81 0.83
N VAL A 88 -6.69 11.49 1.40
CA VAL A 88 -7.97 11.65 0.68
C VAL A 88 -8.22 13.11 0.35
N THR A 89 -7.89 14.04 1.24
CA THR A 89 -8.01 15.48 0.94
C THR A 89 -7.14 15.88 -0.24
N TRP A 90 -5.87 15.45 -0.26
CA TRP A 90 -4.99 15.70 -1.39
C TRP A 90 -5.53 15.11 -2.69
N GLN A 91 -6.08 13.89 -2.68
CA GLN A 91 -6.68 13.29 -3.88
C GLN A 91 -7.91 14.07 -4.36
N LEU A 92 -8.74 14.58 -3.44
CA LEU A 92 -9.89 15.41 -3.76
C LEU A 92 -9.49 16.75 -4.37
N ASP A 93 -8.36 17.31 -3.96
CA ASP A 93 -7.79 18.54 -4.53
C ASP A 93 -7.11 18.29 -5.89
N ASN A 94 -6.68 17.05 -6.14
CA ASN A 94 -5.90 16.64 -7.32
C ASN A 94 -6.63 15.59 -8.17
N LYS A 95 -7.95 15.72 -8.36
CA LYS A 95 -8.79 14.69 -9.04
C LYS A 95 -8.30 14.27 -10.43
N ASN A 96 -7.58 15.16 -11.11
CA ASN A 96 -7.06 14.90 -12.46
C ASN A 96 -5.64 14.30 -12.46
N ALA A 97 -5.02 14.12 -11.28
CA ALA A 97 -3.69 13.52 -11.18
C ALA A 97 -3.68 12.02 -11.46
N GLY A 98 -4.86 11.37 -11.52
CA GLY A 98 -4.98 9.94 -11.81
C GLY A 98 -4.37 9.04 -10.74
N PHE A 99 -4.21 9.54 -9.52
CA PHE A 99 -3.53 8.84 -8.42
C PHE A 99 -4.53 8.41 -7.35
N GLU A 100 -4.76 7.10 -7.26
CA GLU A 100 -5.53 6.48 -6.19
C GLU A 100 -4.61 5.99 -5.07
N TYR A 101 -4.98 6.25 -3.82
CA TYR A 101 -4.25 5.80 -2.65
C TYR A 101 -4.95 4.59 -2.02
N PHE A 102 -4.15 3.60 -1.64
CA PHE A 102 -4.64 2.34 -1.08
C PHE A 102 -3.96 2.08 0.26
N ALA A 103 -4.58 1.21 1.06
CA ALA A 103 -4.06 0.82 2.37
C ALA A 103 -2.94 -0.24 2.24
N TRP A 104 -1.93 0.02 1.39
CA TRP A 104 -0.88 -0.95 1.00
C TRP A 104 -0.17 -1.59 2.18
N ASP A 105 0.48 -0.77 3.00
CA ASP A 105 1.27 -1.24 4.15
C ASP A 105 0.37 -1.75 5.27
N ALA A 106 -0.80 -1.13 5.44
CA ALA A 106 -1.77 -1.55 6.45
C ALA A 106 -2.33 -2.95 6.15
N LEU A 107 -2.59 -3.27 4.88
CA LEU A 107 -2.97 -4.62 4.46
C LEU A 107 -1.84 -5.61 4.73
N THR A 108 -0.60 -5.24 4.41
CA THR A 108 0.58 -6.09 4.66
C THR A 108 0.72 -6.43 6.14
N ALA A 109 0.62 -5.42 7.01
CA ALA A 109 0.60 -5.62 8.45
C ALA A 109 -0.59 -6.49 8.89
N ALA A 110 -1.79 -6.24 8.35
CA ALA A 110 -2.99 -7.00 8.67
C ALA A 110 -2.85 -8.50 8.32
N CYS A 111 -2.33 -8.82 7.14
CA CYS A 111 -2.11 -10.20 6.71
C CYS A 111 -1.07 -10.92 7.59
N SER A 112 0.00 -10.23 8.04
CA SER A 112 0.96 -10.82 8.97
C SER A 112 0.36 -11.14 10.35
N LEU A 113 -0.67 -10.40 10.78
CA LEU A 113 -1.38 -10.63 12.05
C LEU A 113 -2.55 -11.62 11.90
N LYS A 114 -3.12 -11.70 10.71
CA LYS A 114 -4.21 -12.61 10.32
C LYS A 114 -3.93 -13.17 8.92
N PRO A 115 -3.26 -14.32 8.81
CA PRO A 115 -2.93 -14.92 7.52
C PRO A 115 -4.14 -15.36 6.67
N ASP A 116 -5.31 -15.52 7.29
CA ASP A 116 -6.54 -16.00 6.64
C ASP A 116 -7.44 -14.88 6.09
N LEU A 117 -6.92 -13.64 6.00
CA LEU A 117 -7.67 -12.43 5.68
C LEU A 117 -7.98 -12.31 4.17
#